data_AF-A0AAN4IEY3-F1
#
_entry.id   AF-A0AAN4IEY3-F1
#
_cell.length_a   1.000
_cell.length_b   1.000
_cell.length_c   1.000
_cell.angle_alpha   90.00
_cell.angle_beta   90.00
_cell.angle_gamma   90.00
#
_symmetry.space_group_name_H-M   'P 1'
#
loop_
_entity.id
_entity.type
_entity.pdbx_description
1 polymer ?
#
loop_
_entity_poly.entity_id
_entity_poly.type
_entity_poly.pdbx_seq_one_letter_code
_entity_poly.pdbx_strand_id
1 'polypeptide(L)'
;MAKLKQFDPPAFLEDMNEEQKNQWSDYISTRFDVCISEVESEVGVGKCQFYNPVKIDTPENYLTKTIRWKAFPKLIADKYQDNWELAYKEAEETLIQNGKYIYRPQDEYCEWHVERDEQTGRLKRVTFTCEGEEYWKSLDQDKIVELYNQYIKNGISKEELFMNEEYNPYNAWNTEKGKMHLTHESNTLSAEINIAARATVLRIKDGNEIKAYDELIECSDYGNAGRASDPLIGGIINDFARDKYFITIQNPVALYIDDLDTNGWKTKSGTDPKTYWKIIRGQDGSSGEEVLGVRAVYEIPDGEEVLIDDKPIRYGGQVARFIDIKLTGIVCRKGEADNVQHQCPGNTAAVAEMMIHPTDMQRSRRN
;
A
#
# COMPACT_ATOMS: atom_id res chain seq x y z
N MET A 1 17.28 -18.86 -1.03
CA MET A 1 16.04 -18.90 -1.83
C MET A 1 16.45 -19.30 -3.25
N ALA A 2 15.62 -20.02 -4.01
CA ALA A 2 15.90 -20.17 -5.45
C ALA A 2 15.93 -18.77 -6.10
N LYS A 3 16.76 -18.57 -7.13
CA LYS A 3 16.78 -17.32 -7.89
C LYS A 3 15.37 -16.96 -8.36
N LEU A 4 14.91 -15.77 -8.02
CA LEU A 4 13.61 -15.27 -8.48
C LEU A 4 13.70 -15.04 -9.99
N LYS A 5 12.81 -15.69 -10.76
CA LYS A 5 12.81 -15.58 -12.22
C LYS A 5 11.95 -14.41 -12.71
N GLN A 6 10.87 -14.14 -12.01
CA GLN A 6 9.88 -13.12 -12.31
C GLN A 6 9.20 -12.71 -11.00
N PHE A 7 8.64 -11.50 -10.96
CA PHE A 7 7.75 -11.13 -9.87
C PHE A 7 6.36 -11.72 -10.09
N ASP A 8 5.78 -12.25 -9.03
CA ASP A 8 4.41 -12.74 -9.04
C ASP A 8 3.41 -11.58 -8.83
N PRO A 9 2.17 -11.73 -9.30
CA PRO A 9 1.07 -10.84 -8.95
C PRO A 9 0.87 -10.75 -7.43
N PRO A 10 0.34 -9.62 -6.90
CA PRO A 10 0.01 -9.47 -5.47
C PRO A 10 -0.75 -10.69 -4.95
N ALA A 11 -0.36 -11.21 -3.78
CA ALA A 11 -0.98 -12.39 -3.17
C ALA A 11 -1.09 -13.64 -4.09
N PHE A 12 -0.25 -13.73 -5.13
CA PHE A 12 -0.31 -14.78 -6.15
C PHE A 12 -1.67 -14.87 -6.88
N LEU A 13 -2.34 -13.74 -7.07
CA LEU A 13 -3.62 -13.70 -7.78
C LEU A 13 -3.49 -14.27 -9.20
N GLU A 14 -4.51 -15.03 -9.61
CA GLU A 14 -4.55 -15.75 -10.88
C GLU A 14 -5.38 -15.04 -11.97
N ASP A 15 -5.70 -13.75 -11.78
CA ASP A 15 -6.54 -13.02 -12.73
C ASP A 15 -5.81 -12.73 -14.05
N MET A 16 -4.48 -12.76 -14.02
CA MET A 16 -3.61 -12.50 -15.16
C MET A 16 -3.34 -13.77 -15.99
N ASN A 17 -3.37 -13.62 -17.31
CA ASN A 17 -2.79 -14.58 -18.23
C ASN A 17 -1.24 -14.50 -18.23
N GLU A 18 -0.57 -15.44 -18.89
CA GLU A 18 0.91 -15.51 -18.89
C GLU A 18 1.58 -14.28 -19.53
N GLU A 19 0.97 -13.65 -20.55
CA GLU A 19 1.51 -12.42 -21.13
C GLU A 19 1.45 -11.26 -20.11
N GLN A 20 0.32 -11.11 -19.41
CA GLN A 20 0.14 -10.10 -18.37
C GLN A 20 1.07 -10.32 -17.18
N LYS A 21 1.31 -11.57 -16.77
CA LYS A 21 2.30 -11.88 -15.71
C LYS A 21 3.71 -11.45 -16.10
N ASN A 22 4.11 -11.66 -17.35
CA ASN A 22 5.40 -11.20 -17.85
C ASN A 22 5.48 -9.65 -17.84
N GLN A 23 4.44 -8.98 -18.34
CA GLN A 23 4.36 -7.51 -18.32
C GLN A 23 4.36 -6.94 -16.90
N TRP A 24 3.67 -7.60 -15.96
CA TRP A 24 3.67 -7.26 -14.54
C TRP A 24 5.08 -7.36 -13.95
N SER A 25 5.75 -8.50 -14.17
CA SER A 25 7.13 -8.69 -13.70
C SER A 25 8.08 -7.65 -14.29
N ASP A 26 7.96 -7.33 -15.58
CA ASP A 26 8.76 -6.30 -16.24
C ASP A 26 8.50 -4.91 -15.64
N TYR A 27 7.24 -4.59 -15.35
CA TYR A 27 6.86 -3.34 -14.69
C TYR A 27 7.52 -3.21 -13.31
N ILE A 28 7.36 -4.21 -12.44
CA ILE A 28 7.94 -4.20 -11.09
C ILE A 28 9.47 -4.16 -11.16
N SER A 29 10.08 -5.00 -11.98
CA SER A 29 11.53 -5.03 -12.18
C SER A 29 12.07 -3.67 -12.64
N THR A 30 11.38 -3.01 -13.57
CA THR A 30 11.74 -1.67 -14.05
C THR A 30 11.65 -0.62 -12.94
N ARG A 31 10.64 -0.71 -12.05
CA ARG A 31 10.54 0.21 -10.88
C ARG A 31 11.71 0.04 -9.92
N PHE A 32 12.11 -1.21 -9.62
CA PHE A 32 13.31 -1.47 -8.83
C PHE A 32 14.54 -0.85 -9.48
N ASP A 33 14.76 -1.09 -10.78
CA ASP A 33 15.94 -0.59 -11.49
C ASP A 33 16.02 0.94 -11.51
N VAL A 34 14.87 1.62 -11.70
CA VAL A 34 14.83 3.09 -11.67
C VAL A 34 15.17 3.62 -10.29
N CYS A 35 14.57 3.08 -9.23
CA CYS A 35 14.88 3.50 -7.86
C CYS A 35 16.35 3.21 -7.49
N ILE A 36 16.90 2.08 -7.93
CA ILE A 36 18.33 1.77 -7.77
C ILE A 36 19.18 2.81 -8.49
N SER A 37 18.88 3.12 -9.75
CA SER A 37 19.63 4.10 -10.53
C SER A 37 19.58 5.50 -9.91
N GLU A 38 18.44 5.91 -9.35
CA GLU A 38 18.30 7.17 -8.64
C GLU A 38 19.17 7.20 -7.38
N VAL A 39 19.14 6.15 -6.56
CA VAL A 39 19.99 6.05 -5.38
C VAL A 39 21.47 6.05 -5.76
N GLU A 40 21.87 5.29 -6.78
CA GLU A 40 23.26 5.25 -7.27
C GLU A 40 23.75 6.57 -7.83
N SER A 41 22.86 7.43 -8.33
CA SER A 41 23.23 8.80 -8.75
C SER A 41 23.74 9.65 -7.58
N GLU A 42 23.35 9.29 -6.35
CA GLU A 42 23.78 9.94 -5.12
C GLU A 42 24.92 9.19 -4.42
N VAL A 43 24.79 7.87 -4.24
CA VAL A 43 25.74 7.06 -3.44
C VAL A 43 26.89 6.47 -4.26
N GLY A 44 26.85 6.60 -5.58
CA GLY A 44 27.79 6.03 -6.53
C GLY A 44 27.29 4.73 -7.17
N VAL A 45 27.74 4.50 -8.41
CA VAL A 45 27.36 3.31 -9.20
C VAL A 45 27.82 2.03 -8.50
N GLY A 46 26.92 1.05 -8.39
CA GLY A 46 27.15 -0.23 -7.72
C GLY A 46 27.16 -0.15 -6.18
N LYS A 47 26.78 0.99 -5.59
CA LYS A 47 26.75 1.21 -4.14
C LYS A 47 25.34 1.21 -3.54
N CYS A 48 24.29 1.00 -4.33
CA CYS A 48 22.95 0.85 -3.76
C CYS A 48 22.85 -0.45 -2.94
N GLN A 49 22.37 -0.35 -1.70
CA GLN A 49 22.10 -1.51 -0.85
C GLN A 49 20.76 -2.18 -1.20
N PHE A 50 19.86 -1.44 -1.83
CA PHE A 50 18.63 -1.97 -2.39
C PHE A 50 18.93 -2.67 -3.71
N TYR A 51 18.38 -3.88 -3.91
CA TYR A 51 18.66 -4.66 -5.11
C TYR A 51 17.40 -5.25 -5.74
N ASN A 52 17.46 -5.48 -7.04
CA ASN A 52 16.42 -6.16 -7.79
C ASN A 52 16.61 -7.70 -7.69
N PRO A 53 15.72 -8.44 -7.01
CA PRO A 53 15.88 -9.87 -6.74
C PRO A 53 15.76 -10.77 -7.98
N VAL A 54 15.25 -10.25 -9.10
CA VAL A 54 15.25 -10.96 -10.39
C VAL A 54 16.63 -10.93 -11.04
N LYS A 55 17.41 -9.86 -10.80
CA LYS A 55 18.74 -9.67 -11.38
C LYS A 55 19.85 -10.18 -10.48
N ILE A 56 19.71 -9.94 -9.17
CA ILE A 56 20.69 -10.31 -8.15
C ILE A 56 20.08 -11.37 -7.25
N ASP A 57 20.73 -12.54 -7.21
CA ASP A 57 20.24 -13.68 -6.44
C ASP A 57 20.18 -13.34 -4.94
N THR A 58 19.08 -13.73 -4.29
CA THR A 58 18.98 -13.65 -2.83
C THR A 58 19.60 -14.94 -2.25
N PRO A 59 20.64 -14.86 -1.41
CA PRO A 59 21.30 -16.04 -0.87
C PRO A 59 20.34 -16.84 0.04
N GLU A 60 20.70 -18.07 0.43
CA GLU A 60 19.84 -18.88 1.30
C GLU A 60 19.78 -18.38 2.74
N ASN A 61 20.85 -17.77 3.23
CA ASN A 61 20.95 -17.18 4.56
C ASN A 61 20.45 -15.73 4.58
N TYR A 62 19.15 -15.55 4.33
CA TYR A 62 18.47 -14.27 4.46
C TYR A 62 17.57 -14.25 5.70
N LEU A 63 17.19 -13.05 6.13
CA LEU A 63 16.16 -12.83 7.13
C LEU A 63 14.97 -12.13 6.46
N THR A 64 13.76 -12.51 6.85
CA THR A 64 12.56 -11.74 6.53
C THR A 64 12.24 -10.79 7.66
N LYS A 65 11.75 -9.60 7.30
CA LYS A 65 11.28 -8.61 8.26
C LYS A 65 9.92 -8.09 7.83
N THR A 66 8.90 -8.44 8.59
CA THR A 66 7.58 -7.82 8.46
C THR A 66 7.56 -6.47 9.17
N ILE A 67 7.08 -5.45 8.46
CA ILE A 67 6.82 -4.10 8.96
C ILE A 67 5.30 -3.93 9.01
N ARG A 68 4.76 -3.51 10.15
CA ARG A 68 3.31 -3.40 10.39
C ARG A 68 2.94 -2.00 10.86
N TRP A 69 1.81 -1.49 10.38
CA TRP A 69 1.18 -0.24 10.82
C TRP A 69 -0.35 -0.37 10.75
N LYS A 70 -1.06 0.64 11.28
CA LYS A 70 -2.53 0.65 11.29
C LYS A 70 -3.09 1.27 10.01
N ALA A 71 -4.22 0.73 9.53
CA ALA A 71 -4.88 1.17 8.30
C ALA A 71 -5.55 2.55 8.37
N PHE A 72 -5.84 3.06 9.58
CA PHE A 72 -6.48 4.37 9.71
C PHE A 72 -5.46 5.52 9.55
N PRO A 73 -5.76 6.56 8.74
CA PRO A 73 -4.88 7.70 8.49
C PRO A 73 -4.36 8.37 9.77
N LYS A 74 -3.04 8.26 10.00
CA LYS A 74 -2.42 8.86 11.18
C LYS A 74 -2.52 10.38 11.17
N LEU A 75 -2.36 11.02 10.02
CA LEU A 75 -2.50 12.47 9.87
C LEU A 75 -3.89 12.98 10.30
N ILE A 76 -4.95 12.23 10.00
CA ILE A 76 -6.31 12.56 10.44
C ILE A 76 -6.46 12.32 11.94
N ALA A 77 -5.95 11.19 12.46
CA ALA A 77 -5.98 10.91 13.89
C ALA A 77 -5.27 12.02 14.69
N ASP A 78 -4.08 12.43 14.29
CA ASP A 78 -3.29 13.47 14.94
C ASP A 78 -3.96 14.85 14.87
N LYS A 79 -4.59 15.17 13.73
CA LYS A 79 -5.34 16.42 13.54
C LYS A 79 -6.49 16.57 14.55
N TYR A 80 -7.18 15.49 14.86
CA TYR A 80 -8.36 15.51 15.75
C TYR A 80 -8.08 15.02 17.17
N GLN A 81 -6.90 14.46 17.43
CA GLN A 81 -6.46 13.95 18.72
C GLN A 81 -7.52 12.97 19.28
N ASP A 82 -8.17 13.31 20.40
CA ASP A 82 -9.16 12.45 21.06
C ASP A 82 -10.56 12.53 20.42
N ASN A 83 -10.79 13.44 19.46
CA ASN A 83 -12.09 13.58 18.79
C ASN A 83 -12.26 12.62 17.61
N TRP A 84 -12.31 11.33 17.93
CA TRP A 84 -12.42 10.24 16.96
C TRP A 84 -13.65 10.33 16.05
N GLU A 85 -14.79 10.84 16.53
CA GLU A 85 -15.98 10.99 15.69
C GLU A 85 -15.71 11.90 14.48
N LEU A 86 -15.02 13.03 14.70
CA LEU A 86 -14.63 13.93 13.60
C LEU A 86 -13.55 13.31 12.71
N ALA A 87 -12.60 12.57 13.28
CA ALA A 87 -11.60 11.85 12.50
C ALA A 87 -12.24 10.84 11.54
N TYR A 88 -13.17 10.02 12.05
CA TYR A 88 -13.87 9.03 11.23
C TYR A 88 -14.73 9.69 10.16
N LYS A 89 -15.42 10.77 10.51
CA LYS A 89 -16.23 11.54 9.57
C LYS A 89 -15.36 12.11 8.44
N GLU A 90 -14.22 12.71 8.76
CA GLU A 90 -13.31 13.26 7.74
C GLU A 90 -12.79 12.16 6.80
N ALA A 91 -12.37 11.02 7.34
CA ALA A 91 -11.84 9.90 6.56
C ALA A 91 -12.87 9.26 5.61
N GLU A 92 -14.16 9.35 5.92
CA GLU A 92 -15.24 8.73 5.14
C GLU A 92 -15.93 9.70 4.16
N GLU A 93 -16.21 10.93 4.61
CA GLU A 93 -17.05 11.88 3.88
C GLU A 93 -16.26 12.89 3.02
N THR A 94 -14.96 13.07 3.29
CA THR A 94 -14.15 14.02 2.53
C THR A 94 -13.74 13.43 1.18
N LEU A 95 -13.97 14.20 0.11
CA LEU A 95 -13.40 13.94 -1.20
C LEU A 95 -12.33 14.99 -1.50
N ILE A 96 -11.11 14.53 -1.74
CA ILE A 96 -10.00 15.33 -2.24
C ILE A 96 -10.09 15.33 -3.75
N GLN A 97 -9.99 16.53 -4.34
CA GLN A 97 -9.86 16.70 -5.78
C GLN A 97 -8.48 17.27 -6.09
N ASN A 98 -7.64 16.47 -6.76
CA ASN A 98 -6.33 16.90 -7.25
C ASN A 98 -6.31 16.80 -8.79
N GLY A 99 -6.59 17.91 -9.46
CA GLY A 99 -6.77 17.91 -10.92
C GLY A 99 -7.93 17.01 -11.35
N LYS A 100 -7.61 15.92 -12.07
CA LYS A 100 -8.59 14.90 -12.51
C LYS A 100 -8.82 13.79 -11.48
N TYR A 101 -7.99 13.73 -10.44
CA TYR A 101 -8.04 12.68 -9.42
C TYR A 101 -9.05 13.05 -8.34
N ILE A 102 -9.93 12.10 -8.01
CA ILE A 102 -10.90 12.22 -6.93
C ILE A 102 -10.70 11.02 -6.01
N TYR A 103 -10.39 11.25 -4.75
CA TYR A 103 -10.14 10.18 -3.78
C TYR A 103 -10.49 10.62 -2.34
N ARG A 104 -10.55 9.67 -1.41
CA ARG A 104 -10.73 9.93 0.03
C ARG A 104 -9.35 10.08 0.70
N PRO A 105 -9.22 10.79 1.84
CA PRO A 105 -7.95 10.97 2.55
C PRO A 105 -7.53 9.71 3.34
N GLN A 106 -7.59 8.55 2.70
CA GLN A 106 -7.32 7.23 3.27
C GLN A 106 -5.93 6.76 2.81
N ASP A 107 -4.89 7.31 3.44
CA ASP A 107 -3.53 7.33 2.91
C ASP A 107 -2.57 6.34 3.57
N GLU A 108 -3.04 5.27 4.20
CA GLU A 108 -2.18 4.27 4.88
C GLU A 108 -2.19 2.92 4.18
N TYR A 109 -2.16 2.93 2.84
CA TYR A 109 -2.21 1.73 1.99
C TYR A 109 -3.42 0.83 2.24
N CYS A 110 -4.51 1.42 2.74
CA CYS A 110 -5.79 0.77 2.92
C CYS A 110 -6.90 1.78 2.70
N GLU A 111 -7.76 1.50 1.74
CA GLU A 111 -8.94 2.31 1.45
C GLU A 111 -10.19 1.46 1.65
N TRP A 112 -11.29 2.13 2.00
CA TRP A 112 -12.54 1.46 2.28
C TRP A 112 -13.78 2.21 1.79
N HIS A 113 -14.86 1.47 1.74
CA HIS A 113 -16.20 1.97 1.50
C HIS A 113 -17.20 1.32 2.48
N VAL A 114 -18.17 2.12 2.92
CA VAL A 114 -19.21 1.70 3.86
C VAL A 114 -20.52 1.55 3.13
N GLU A 115 -21.12 0.37 3.26
CA GLU A 115 -22.49 0.09 2.85
C GLU A 115 -23.41 0.18 4.07
N ARG A 116 -24.49 0.94 3.92
CA ARG A 116 -25.49 1.17 4.97
C ARG A 116 -26.82 0.54 4.58
N ASP A 117 -27.56 0.09 5.57
CA ASP A 117 -28.95 -0.30 5.40
C ASP A 117 -29.79 0.92 5.02
N GLU A 118 -30.51 0.85 3.90
CA GLU A 118 -31.26 1.99 3.35
C GLU A 118 -32.41 2.45 4.26
N GLN A 119 -32.99 1.55 5.06
CA GLN A 119 -34.15 1.86 5.89
C GLN A 119 -33.74 2.49 7.23
N THR A 120 -32.67 2.00 7.83
CA THR A 120 -32.23 2.38 9.18
C THR A 120 -31.02 3.32 9.19
N GLY A 121 -30.30 3.43 8.07
CA GLY A 121 -29.04 4.17 7.97
C GLY A 121 -27.88 3.53 8.73
N ARG A 122 -28.08 2.35 9.33
CA ARG A 122 -27.05 1.65 10.10
C ARG A 122 -25.99 1.07 9.18
N LEU A 123 -24.74 1.08 9.65
CA LEU A 123 -23.64 0.42 8.95
C LEU A 123 -23.94 -1.07 8.87
N LYS A 124 -23.88 -1.63 7.65
CA LYS A 124 -24.12 -3.06 7.39
C LYS A 124 -22.82 -3.76 7.04
N ARG A 125 -22.00 -3.14 6.19
CA ARG A 125 -20.76 -3.70 5.71
C ARG A 125 -19.72 -2.62 5.50
N VAL A 126 -18.46 -2.95 5.79
CA VAL A 126 -17.31 -2.18 5.35
C VAL A 126 -16.45 -3.07 4.48
N THR A 127 -16.11 -2.61 3.29
CA THR A 127 -15.20 -3.30 2.39
C THR A 127 -13.88 -2.53 2.36
N PHE A 128 -12.77 -3.23 2.64
CA PHE A 128 -11.40 -2.71 2.67
C PHE A 128 -10.59 -3.30 1.52
N THR A 129 -9.67 -2.52 0.96
CA THR A 129 -8.73 -3.00 -0.05
C THR A 129 -7.36 -2.33 0.10
N CYS A 130 -6.32 -3.08 -0.24
CA CYS A 130 -4.97 -2.58 -0.47
C CYS A 130 -4.45 -2.95 -1.88
N GLU A 131 -5.37 -3.26 -2.81
CA GLU A 131 -5.02 -3.53 -4.22
C GLU A 131 -4.58 -2.22 -4.89
N GLY A 132 -3.35 -2.16 -5.41
CA GLY A 132 -2.82 -0.98 -6.11
C GLY A 132 -3.43 -0.78 -7.50
N GLU A 133 -3.59 0.47 -7.93
CA GLU A 133 -4.09 0.85 -9.27
C GLU A 133 -3.29 0.18 -10.40
N GLU A 134 -1.99 -0.05 -10.18
CA GLU A 134 -1.08 -0.66 -11.14
C GLU A 134 -1.46 -2.10 -11.49
N TYR A 135 -1.94 -2.87 -10.51
CA TYR A 135 -2.42 -4.24 -10.74
C TYR A 135 -3.64 -4.21 -11.67
N TRP A 136 -4.60 -3.33 -11.40
CA TRP A 136 -5.83 -3.22 -12.18
C TRP A 136 -5.59 -2.78 -13.61
N LYS A 137 -4.64 -1.88 -13.85
CA LYS A 137 -4.25 -1.45 -15.19
C LYS A 137 -3.62 -2.54 -16.05
N SER A 138 -3.08 -3.58 -15.41
CA SER A 138 -2.48 -4.72 -16.12
C SER A 138 -3.47 -5.84 -16.46
N LEU A 139 -4.73 -5.74 -16.05
CA LEU A 139 -5.76 -6.74 -16.33
C LEU A 139 -6.50 -6.47 -17.65
N ASP A 140 -7.03 -7.54 -18.25
CA ASP A 140 -7.91 -7.44 -19.41
C ASP A 140 -9.25 -6.84 -19.02
N GLN A 141 -9.89 -6.15 -19.98
CA GLN A 141 -11.13 -5.42 -19.72
C GLN A 141 -12.25 -6.33 -19.21
N ASP A 142 -12.40 -7.53 -19.79
CA ASP A 142 -13.41 -8.49 -19.39
C ASP A 142 -13.18 -8.97 -17.95
N LYS A 143 -11.90 -9.19 -17.58
CA LYS A 143 -11.53 -9.57 -16.21
C LYS A 143 -11.81 -8.44 -15.22
N ILE A 144 -11.54 -7.19 -15.59
CA ILE A 144 -11.90 -6.03 -14.76
C ILE A 144 -13.42 -6.01 -14.53
N VAL A 145 -14.24 -6.09 -15.58
CA VAL A 145 -15.71 -6.11 -15.44
C VAL A 145 -16.18 -7.26 -14.55
N GLU A 146 -15.66 -8.47 -14.76
CA GLU A 146 -15.97 -9.65 -13.94
C GLU A 146 -15.70 -9.39 -12.45
N LEU A 147 -14.51 -8.88 -12.11
CA LEU A 147 -14.11 -8.66 -10.72
C LEU A 147 -14.92 -7.53 -10.07
N TYR A 148 -15.23 -6.45 -10.80
CA TYR A 148 -16.15 -5.42 -10.30
C TYR A 148 -17.54 -5.98 -9.99
N ASN A 149 -18.06 -6.83 -10.87
CA ASN A 149 -19.34 -7.48 -10.68
C ASN A 149 -19.35 -8.46 -9.50
N GLN A 150 -18.21 -9.11 -9.25
CA GLN A 150 -18.03 -10.04 -8.14
C GLN A 150 -17.93 -9.33 -6.78
N TYR A 151 -17.10 -8.28 -6.69
CA TYR A 151 -16.69 -7.74 -5.39
C TYR A 151 -17.34 -6.41 -5.01
N ILE A 152 -17.89 -5.67 -5.98
CA ILE A 152 -18.61 -4.42 -5.72
C ILE A 152 -20.12 -4.66 -5.85
N LYS A 153 -20.59 -4.94 -7.06
CA LYS A 153 -22.02 -5.12 -7.33
C LYS A 153 -22.26 -5.77 -8.69
N ASN A 154 -23.18 -6.73 -8.76
CA ASN A 154 -23.64 -7.29 -10.03
C ASN A 154 -24.39 -6.26 -10.90
N GLY A 155 -24.19 -6.32 -12.21
CA GLY A 155 -24.78 -5.44 -13.21
C GLY A 155 -23.95 -4.18 -13.55
N ILE A 156 -22.69 -4.09 -13.13
CA ILE A 156 -21.80 -2.99 -13.53
C ILE A 156 -21.42 -3.16 -15.00
N SER A 157 -21.67 -2.13 -15.80
CA SER A 157 -21.38 -2.17 -17.24
C SER A 157 -19.96 -1.69 -17.57
N LYS A 158 -19.50 -2.02 -18.78
CA LYS A 158 -18.19 -1.58 -19.28
C LYS A 158 -18.12 -0.05 -19.41
N GLU A 159 -19.21 0.59 -19.81
CA GLU A 159 -19.29 2.05 -19.97
C GLU A 159 -19.13 2.80 -18.63
N GLU A 160 -19.37 2.13 -17.50
CA GLU A 160 -19.14 2.71 -16.17
C GLU A 160 -17.67 2.64 -15.73
N LEU A 161 -16.89 1.71 -16.27
CA LEU A 161 -15.51 1.42 -15.86
C LEU A 161 -14.46 1.95 -16.83
N PHE A 162 -14.83 2.19 -18.10
CA PHE A 162 -13.90 2.52 -19.17
C PHE A 162 -14.25 3.87 -19.82
N MET A 163 -13.23 4.62 -20.22
CA MET A 163 -13.34 5.85 -20.99
C MET A 163 -12.48 5.72 -22.25
N ASN A 164 -13.09 5.83 -23.43
CA ASN A 164 -12.39 5.61 -24.71
C ASN A 164 -11.64 4.26 -24.78
N GLU A 165 -12.26 3.19 -24.29
CA GLU A 165 -11.67 1.84 -24.17
C GLU A 165 -10.51 1.71 -23.18
N GLU A 166 -10.10 2.79 -22.50
CA GLU A 166 -9.11 2.74 -21.43
C GLU A 166 -9.80 2.60 -20.07
N TYR A 167 -9.24 1.78 -19.19
CA TYR A 167 -9.76 1.64 -17.84
C TYR A 167 -9.67 2.98 -17.10
N ASN A 168 -10.77 3.42 -16.49
CA ASN A 168 -10.82 4.61 -15.66
C ASN A 168 -10.70 4.23 -14.18
N PRO A 169 -9.51 4.33 -13.56
CA PRO A 169 -9.31 3.99 -12.15
C PRO A 169 -10.03 4.92 -11.16
N TYR A 170 -10.52 6.07 -11.62
CA TYR A 170 -11.27 7.04 -10.80
C TYR A 170 -12.77 7.01 -11.13
N ASN A 171 -13.26 5.88 -11.64
CA ASN A 171 -14.69 5.66 -11.86
C ASN A 171 -15.48 5.70 -10.53
N ALA A 172 -16.80 5.85 -10.63
CA ALA A 172 -17.68 6.00 -9.47
C ALA A 172 -17.61 4.81 -8.49
N TRP A 173 -17.22 3.61 -8.95
CA TRP A 173 -17.10 2.40 -8.12
C TRP A 173 -15.80 2.33 -7.31
N ASN A 174 -14.86 3.27 -7.52
CA ASN A 174 -13.69 3.46 -6.67
C ASN A 174 -13.74 4.72 -5.82
N THR A 175 -14.55 5.70 -6.21
CA THR A 175 -14.56 7.02 -5.57
C THR A 175 -15.80 7.21 -4.69
N GLU A 176 -16.98 6.93 -5.20
CA GLU A 176 -18.26 7.31 -4.57
C GLU A 176 -19.05 6.11 -4.07
N LYS A 177 -19.27 5.13 -4.94
CA LYS A 177 -20.19 3.99 -4.77
C LYS A 177 -19.51 2.71 -4.26
N GLY A 178 -18.21 2.74 -4.06
CA GLY A 178 -17.43 1.57 -3.73
C GLY A 178 -15.96 1.89 -3.49
N LYS A 179 -15.18 0.81 -3.35
CA LYS A 179 -13.72 0.84 -3.31
C LYS A 179 -13.16 -0.47 -3.86
N MET A 180 -12.95 -0.54 -5.18
CA MET A 180 -12.35 -1.72 -5.81
C MET A 180 -10.83 -1.73 -5.68
N HIS A 181 -10.19 -0.57 -5.63
CA HIS A 181 -8.74 -0.51 -5.42
C HIS A 181 -8.35 0.84 -4.85
N LEU A 182 -7.07 0.97 -4.50
CA LEU A 182 -6.48 2.21 -3.99
C LEU A 182 -6.56 3.32 -5.06
N THR A 183 -6.93 4.52 -4.64
CA THR A 183 -7.04 5.73 -5.47
C THR A 183 -6.23 6.91 -4.93
N HIS A 184 -5.78 6.85 -3.68
CA HIS A 184 -4.93 7.87 -3.09
C HIS A 184 -3.54 7.85 -3.75
N GLU A 185 -3.03 9.01 -4.15
CA GLU A 185 -1.77 9.13 -4.90
C GLU A 185 -0.54 8.62 -4.12
N SER A 186 -0.57 8.71 -2.79
CA SER A 186 0.49 8.18 -1.92
C SER A 186 0.45 6.66 -1.73
N ASN A 187 -0.63 5.99 -2.16
CA ASN A 187 -0.85 4.56 -1.94
C ASN A 187 -0.45 3.72 -3.17
N THR A 188 0.64 4.08 -3.85
CA THR A 188 1.12 3.37 -5.05
C THR A 188 2.24 2.39 -4.71
N LEU A 189 2.36 1.32 -5.50
CA LEU A 189 3.49 0.39 -5.38
C LEU A 189 4.80 1.05 -5.78
N SER A 190 4.75 1.99 -6.72
CA SER A 190 5.92 2.79 -7.09
C SER A 190 6.45 3.63 -5.92
N ALA A 191 5.56 4.25 -5.12
CA ALA A 191 5.96 4.98 -3.93
C ALA A 191 6.63 4.06 -2.91
N GLU A 192 6.08 2.87 -2.68
CA GLU A 192 6.64 1.89 -1.75
C GLU A 192 8.05 1.43 -2.14
N ILE A 193 8.24 1.03 -3.42
CA ILE A 193 9.56 0.63 -3.92
C ILE A 193 10.57 1.78 -3.80
N ASN A 194 10.14 3.02 -4.02
CA ASN A 194 10.97 4.21 -3.85
C ASN A 194 11.37 4.43 -2.38
N ILE A 195 10.43 4.33 -1.44
CA ILE A 195 10.71 4.43 0.00
C ILE A 195 11.76 3.37 0.37
N ALA A 196 11.55 2.11 -0.04
CA ALA A 196 12.46 1.03 0.29
C ALA A 196 13.88 1.23 -0.27
N ALA A 197 14.01 1.77 -1.48
CA ALA A 197 15.30 2.06 -2.07
C ALA A 197 15.99 3.27 -1.41
N ARG A 198 15.31 4.42 -1.35
CA ARG A 198 15.89 5.67 -0.84
C ARG A 198 16.20 5.63 0.65
N ALA A 199 15.42 4.87 1.42
CA ALA A 199 15.70 4.63 2.82
C ALA A 199 17.02 3.87 3.07
N THR A 200 17.67 3.32 2.04
CA THR A 200 19.01 2.72 2.22
C THR A 200 20.14 3.74 2.25
N VAL A 201 19.88 5.01 1.91
CA VAL A 201 20.89 6.08 1.99
C VAL A 201 21.13 6.45 3.46
N LEU A 202 22.37 6.36 3.90
CA LEU A 202 22.77 6.74 5.26
C LEU A 202 22.88 8.26 5.33
N ARG A 203 22.08 8.91 6.17
CA ARG A 203 22.04 10.37 6.28
C ARG A 203 22.81 10.90 7.48
N ILE A 204 23.49 12.02 7.28
CA ILE A 204 24.17 12.79 8.33
C ILE A 204 23.73 14.26 8.25
N LYS A 205 23.58 14.90 9.41
CA LYS A 205 23.28 16.33 9.55
C LYS A 205 24.13 16.91 10.66
N ASP A 206 24.83 18.00 10.36
CA ASP A 206 25.74 18.67 11.31
C ASP A 206 26.76 17.72 11.96
N GLY A 207 27.25 16.73 11.19
CA GLY A 207 28.20 15.72 11.66
C GLY A 207 27.60 14.57 12.48
N ASN A 208 26.27 14.54 12.66
CA ASN A 208 25.55 13.50 13.40
C ASN A 208 24.73 12.62 12.46
N GLU A 209 24.84 11.30 12.63
CA GLU A 209 24.02 10.35 11.90
C GLU A 209 22.54 10.52 12.27
N ILE A 210 21.68 10.60 11.27
CA ILE A 210 20.23 10.71 11.47
C ILE A 210 19.66 9.32 11.73
N LYS A 211 19.09 9.14 12.92
CA LYS A 211 18.48 7.87 13.36
C LYS A 211 16.98 7.96 13.60
N ALA A 212 16.47 9.15 13.93
CA ALA A 212 15.05 9.36 14.08
C ALA A 212 14.36 9.18 12.73
N TYR A 213 13.29 8.39 12.70
CA TYR A 213 12.65 7.98 11.45
C TYR A 213 12.06 9.18 10.71
N ASP A 214 11.37 10.07 11.44
CA ASP A 214 10.78 11.30 10.88
C ASP A 214 11.87 12.25 10.35
N GLU A 215 12.99 12.41 11.06
CA GLU A 215 14.10 13.25 10.59
C GLU A 215 14.80 12.64 9.35
N LEU A 216 14.88 11.30 9.29
CA LEU A 216 15.48 10.60 8.15
C LEU A 216 14.66 10.82 6.89
N ILE A 217 13.34 10.68 6.97
CA ILE A 217 12.45 10.88 5.81
C ILE A 217 12.40 12.35 5.39
N GLU A 218 12.38 13.29 6.33
CA GLU A 218 12.53 14.73 6.04
C GLU A 218 13.85 15.05 5.32
N CYS A 219 14.93 14.37 5.70
CA CYS A 219 16.24 14.54 5.09
C CYS A 219 16.35 13.85 3.73
N SER A 220 15.69 12.71 3.52
CA SER A 220 15.88 11.87 2.33
C SER A 220 14.80 12.06 1.26
N ASP A 221 13.73 12.77 1.58
CA ASP A 221 12.64 13.15 0.67
C ASP A 221 12.09 11.94 -0.12
N TYR A 222 11.73 10.87 0.61
CA TYR A 222 11.19 9.65 0.02
C TYR A 222 9.71 9.40 0.33
N GLY A 223 9.08 10.23 1.18
CA GLY A 223 7.69 10.09 1.59
C GLY A 223 7.28 11.19 2.58
N ASN A 224 6.26 10.93 3.39
CA ASN A 224 5.70 11.91 4.33
C ASN A 224 5.95 11.53 5.80
N ALA A 225 6.70 12.36 6.51
CA ALA A 225 7.06 12.16 7.92
C ALA A 225 5.86 12.04 8.87
N GLY A 226 4.69 12.58 8.52
CA GLY A 226 3.52 12.53 9.40
C GLY A 226 2.69 11.25 9.30
N ARG A 227 2.86 10.46 8.23
CA ARG A 227 2.17 9.17 8.02
C ARG A 227 2.67 8.11 9.00
N ALA A 228 1.93 7.03 9.18
CA ALA A 228 2.35 5.87 9.96
C ALA A 228 3.27 4.95 9.15
N SER A 229 2.90 4.66 7.91
CA SER A 229 3.63 3.76 7.01
C SER A 229 5.05 4.27 6.70
N ASP A 230 5.18 5.41 6.04
CA ASP A 230 6.46 5.84 5.46
C ASP A 230 7.63 5.91 6.46
N PRO A 231 7.48 6.53 7.66
CA PRO A 231 8.57 6.59 8.62
C PRO A 231 8.92 5.21 9.19
N LEU A 232 7.94 4.33 9.43
CA LEU A 232 8.19 2.97 9.91
C LEU A 232 8.95 2.14 8.87
N ILE A 233 8.51 2.20 7.61
CA ILE A 233 9.12 1.46 6.50
C ILE A 233 10.55 1.94 6.30
N GLY A 234 10.72 3.24 6.06
CA GLY A 234 12.02 3.82 5.79
C GLY A 234 12.98 3.71 6.97
N GLY A 235 12.50 3.92 8.19
CA GLY A 235 13.30 3.81 9.41
C GLY A 235 13.83 2.40 9.66
N ILE A 236 12.97 1.39 9.58
CA ILE A 236 13.38 -0.02 9.77
C ILE A 236 14.34 -0.46 8.65
N ILE A 237 14.11 -0.03 7.42
CA ILE A 237 15.03 -0.32 6.31
C ILE A 237 16.40 0.33 6.59
N ASN A 238 16.42 1.58 7.06
CA ASN A 238 17.66 2.28 7.36
C ASN A 238 18.42 1.69 8.55
N ASP A 239 17.74 1.11 9.54
CA ASP A 239 18.38 0.30 10.60
C ASP A 239 19.25 -0.82 9.98
N PHE A 240 18.68 -1.58 9.03
CA PHE A 240 19.44 -2.63 8.33
C PHE A 240 20.51 -2.08 7.40
N ALA A 241 20.25 -0.91 6.78
CA ALA A 241 21.24 -0.26 5.93
C ALA A 241 22.48 0.14 6.74
N ARG A 242 22.30 0.69 7.95
CA ARG A 242 23.39 1.03 8.90
C ARG A 242 24.17 -0.19 9.36
N ASP A 243 23.47 -1.32 9.54
CA ASP A 243 24.07 -2.62 9.83
C ASP A 243 24.73 -3.28 8.59
N LYS A 244 24.81 -2.55 7.47
CA LYS A 244 25.47 -2.95 6.23
C LYS A 244 24.88 -4.20 5.57
N TYR A 245 23.56 -4.36 5.65
CA TYR A 245 22.83 -5.39 4.90
C TYR A 245 22.55 -4.96 3.46
N PHE A 246 22.35 -5.93 2.58
CA PHE A 246 21.63 -5.73 1.32
C PHE A 246 20.14 -6.02 1.54
N ILE A 247 19.29 -5.20 0.93
CA ILE A 247 17.85 -5.13 1.23
C ILE A 247 17.04 -5.26 -0.07
N THR A 248 15.92 -5.98 -0.02
CA THR A 248 14.90 -6.02 -1.08
C THR A 248 13.51 -6.19 -0.46
N ILE A 249 12.45 -5.98 -1.25
CA ILE A 249 11.08 -6.35 -0.87
C ILE A 249 10.84 -7.83 -1.22
N GLN A 250 10.09 -8.54 -0.40
CA GLN A 250 9.70 -9.93 -0.66
C GLN A 250 8.74 -10.02 -1.84
N ASN A 251 8.89 -11.06 -2.65
CA ASN A 251 7.92 -11.43 -3.68
C ASN A 251 6.76 -12.23 -3.08
N PRO A 252 5.47 -11.94 -3.40
CA PRO A 252 5.01 -10.90 -4.33
C PRO A 252 5.06 -9.49 -3.72
N VAL A 253 5.48 -8.51 -4.52
CA VAL A 253 5.62 -7.11 -4.09
C VAL A 253 4.23 -6.47 -3.99
N ALA A 254 3.71 -6.34 -2.78
CA ALA A 254 2.51 -5.58 -2.47
C ALA A 254 2.43 -5.23 -0.98
N LEU A 255 1.39 -4.47 -0.63
CA LEU A 255 0.96 -4.22 0.73
C LEU A 255 -0.20 -5.15 1.04
N TYR A 256 -0.26 -5.67 2.26
CA TYR A 256 -1.23 -6.70 2.63
C TYR A 256 -2.00 -6.32 3.88
N ILE A 257 -3.30 -6.54 3.85
CA ILE A 257 -4.15 -6.62 5.03
C ILE A 257 -3.76 -7.90 5.79
N ASP A 258 -3.19 -7.74 6.98
CA ASP A 258 -2.66 -8.85 7.79
C ASP A 258 -3.71 -9.36 8.76
N ASP A 259 -4.25 -8.50 9.63
CA ASP A 259 -5.21 -8.91 10.64
C ASP A 259 -6.12 -7.75 11.09
N LEU A 260 -7.18 -8.09 11.82
CA LEU A 260 -8.05 -7.16 12.53
C LEU A 260 -8.07 -7.48 14.02
N ASP A 261 -7.60 -6.57 14.87
CA ASP A 261 -7.69 -6.74 16.31
C ASP A 261 -9.07 -6.30 16.84
N THR A 262 -9.89 -7.27 17.25
CA THR A 262 -11.22 -7.00 17.83
C THR A 262 -11.23 -7.09 19.35
N ASN A 263 -10.08 -7.07 20.01
CA ASN A 263 -10.01 -7.11 21.47
C ASN A 263 -10.77 -5.93 22.10
N GLY A 264 -11.62 -6.24 23.07
CA GLY A 264 -12.46 -5.24 23.77
C GLY A 264 -13.72 -4.82 23.02
N TRP A 265 -13.93 -5.27 21.78
CA TRP A 265 -15.17 -5.02 21.05
C TRP A 265 -16.31 -5.85 21.64
N LYS A 266 -17.53 -5.32 21.60
CA LYS A 266 -18.72 -6.01 22.13
C LYS A 266 -19.75 -6.16 21.04
N THR A 267 -20.41 -7.32 20.99
CA THR A 267 -21.60 -7.53 20.17
C THR A 267 -22.82 -7.61 21.09
N LYS A 268 -24.01 -7.22 20.60
CA LYS A 268 -25.25 -7.31 21.38
C LYS A 268 -25.63 -8.76 21.69
N SER A 269 -25.31 -9.72 20.81
CA SER A 269 -25.51 -11.15 21.08
C SER A 269 -24.45 -11.79 21.97
N GLY A 270 -23.30 -11.13 22.19
CA GLY A 270 -22.13 -11.72 22.83
C GLY A 270 -21.32 -12.65 21.92
N THR A 271 -21.66 -12.73 20.63
CA THR A 271 -20.85 -13.39 19.59
C THR A 271 -19.48 -12.72 19.48
N ASP A 272 -18.44 -13.51 19.22
CA ASP A 272 -17.11 -12.96 18.94
C ASP A 272 -17.15 -12.03 17.71
N PRO A 273 -16.86 -10.72 17.86
CA PRO A 273 -16.90 -9.75 16.76
C PRO A 273 -15.92 -10.11 15.63
N LYS A 274 -14.85 -10.86 15.92
CA LYS A 274 -13.90 -11.32 14.90
C LYS A 274 -14.58 -12.18 13.83
N THR A 275 -15.65 -12.89 14.16
CA THR A 275 -16.38 -13.77 13.22
C THR A 275 -17.09 -13.00 12.09
N TYR A 276 -17.23 -11.68 12.22
CA TYR A 276 -17.80 -10.80 11.19
C TYR A 276 -16.75 -10.29 10.19
N TRP A 277 -15.46 -10.54 10.45
CA TRP A 277 -14.35 -10.20 9.60
C TRP A 277 -13.96 -11.35 8.67
N LYS A 278 -13.72 -11.05 7.39
CA LYS A 278 -13.21 -12.02 6.42
C LYS A 278 -12.26 -11.34 5.45
N ILE A 279 -11.11 -11.96 5.21
CA ILE A 279 -10.34 -11.72 3.99
C ILE A 279 -11.09 -12.46 2.88
N ILE A 280 -11.49 -11.74 1.84
CA ILE A 280 -12.30 -12.29 0.73
C ILE A 280 -11.53 -12.36 -0.59
N ARG A 281 -10.28 -11.89 -0.60
CA ARG A 281 -9.36 -11.96 -1.73
C ARG A 281 -7.92 -11.89 -1.26
N GLY A 282 -7.07 -12.72 -1.87
CA GLY A 282 -5.71 -12.98 -1.41
C GLY A 282 -5.64 -14.22 -0.52
N GLN A 283 -4.53 -14.38 0.21
CA GLN A 283 -4.32 -15.50 1.13
C GLN A 283 -4.77 -15.11 2.54
N ASP A 284 -5.65 -15.89 3.16
CA ASP A 284 -6.20 -15.60 4.50
C ASP A 284 -5.47 -16.35 5.62
N GLY A 285 -4.49 -17.20 5.27
CA GLY A 285 -3.70 -17.98 6.22
C GLY A 285 -4.43 -19.22 6.75
N SER A 286 -5.63 -19.52 6.27
CA SER A 286 -6.44 -20.64 6.76
C SER A 286 -5.82 -22.01 6.44
N SER A 287 -4.96 -22.11 5.43
CA SER A 287 -4.23 -23.33 5.06
C SER A 287 -2.80 -23.36 5.62
N GLY A 288 -2.46 -22.46 6.54
CA GLY A 288 -1.14 -22.35 7.17
C GLY A 288 -0.09 -21.58 6.37
N GLU A 289 -0.49 -21.00 5.24
CA GLU A 289 0.29 -20.04 4.48
C GLU A 289 0.39 -18.68 5.19
N GLU A 290 1.27 -17.80 4.68
CA GLU A 290 1.31 -16.42 5.14
C GLU A 290 0.02 -15.68 4.73
N VAL A 291 -0.52 -14.87 5.64
CA VAL A 291 -1.65 -13.99 5.29
C VAL A 291 -1.19 -12.93 4.29
N LEU A 292 -1.71 -12.96 3.08
CA LEU A 292 -1.50 -11.98 2.02
C LEU A 292 -2.86 -11.46 1.55
N GLY A 293 -3.63 -10.87 2.46
CA GLY A 293 -4.95 -10.34 2.17
C GLY A 293 -4.87 -9.06 1.35
N VAL A 294 -5.65 -8.96 0.27
CA VAL A 294 -5.73 -7.74 -0.56
C VAL A 294 -7.12 -7.08 -0.54
N ARG A 295 -8.14 -7.85 -0.14
CA ARG A 295 -9.48 -7.36 0.15
C ARG A 295 -10.06 -8.06 1.35
N ALA A 296 -10.70 -7.29 2.22
CA ALA A 296 -11.40 -7.82 3.36
C ALA A 296 -12.73 -7.10 3.59
N VAL A 297 -13.61 -7.74 4.35
CA VAL A 297 -14.91 -7.21 4.71
C VAL A 297 -15.16 -7.37 6.19
N TYR A 298 -15.87 -6.40 6.76
CA TYR A 298 -16.51 -6.53 8.07
C TYR A 298 -18.01 -6.41 7.88
N GLU A 299 -18.75 -7.51 8.08
CA GLU A 299 -20.19 -7.60 7.80
C GLU A 299 -20.99 -7.85 9.08
N ILE A 300 -21.85 -6.89 9.44
CA ILE A 300 -22.68 -6.97 10.63
C ILE A 300 -23.98 -7.69 10.29
N PRO A 301 -24.32 -8.81 10.96
CA PRO A 301 -25.58 -9.51 10.74
C PRO A 301 -26.80 -8.64 11.06
N ASP A 302 -27.92 -8.89 10.38
CA ASP A 302 -29.17 -8.17 10.61
C ASP A 302 -29.62 -8.27 12.08
N GLY A 303 -29.95 -7.13 12.69
CA GLY A 303 -30.40 -7.05 14.09
C GLY A 303 -29.30 -7.09 15.15
N GLU A 304 -28.04 -7.25 14.74
CA GLU A 304 -26.85 -7.17 15.58
C GLU A 304 -26.41 -5.72 15.82
N GLU A 305 -25.61 -5.49 16.86
CA GLU A 305 -24.93 -4.23 17.12
C GLU A 305 -23.51 -4.51 17.59
N VAL A 306 -22.54 -3.78 17.05
CA VAL A 306 -21.13 -3.86 17.45
C VAL A 306 -20.73 -2.55 18.11
N LEU A 307 -20.11 -2.64 19.29
CA LEU A 307 -19.53 -1.52 20.02
C LEU A 307 -18.00 -1.60 19.95
N ILE A 308 -17.39 -0.47 19.60
CA ILE A 308 -15.95 -0.23 19.60
C ILE A 308 -15.71 0.97 20.53
N ASP A 309 -14.85 0.83 21.53
CA ASP A 309 -14.70 1.80 22.64
C ASP A 309 -16.03 2.18 23.30
N ASP A 310 -16.89 1.19 23.56
CA ASP A 310 -18.24 1.38 24.11
C ASP A 310 -19.17 2.28 23.28
N LYS A 311 -18.82 2.58 22.02
CA LYS A 311 -19.64 3.35 21.08
C LYS A 311 -20.13 2.46 19.94
N PRO A 312 -21.39 2.61 19.49
CA PRO A 312 -21.87 1.91 18.31
C PRO A 312 -20.99 2.19 17.10
N ILE A 313 -20.75 1.16 16.31
CA ILE A 313 -20.11 1.32 15.00
C ILE A 313 -21.01 2.14 14.07
N ARG A 314 -20.43 3.22 13.54
CA ARG A 314 -21.07 4.18 12.64
C ARG A 314 -20.25 4.39 11.39
N TYR A 315 -18.93 4.28 11.47
CA TYR A 315 -18.00 4.58 10.39
C TYR A 315 -17.07 3.41 10.09
N GLY A 316 -16.61 3.31 8.84
CA GLY A 316 -15.58 2.32 8.47
C GLY A 316 -14.24 2.57 9.16
N GLY A 317 -13.94 3.84 9.45
CA GLY A 317 -12.73 4.24 10.17
C GLY A 317 -12.61 3.66 11.59
N GLN A 318 -13.74 3.34 12.24
CA GLN A 318 -13.72 2.68 13.55
C GLN A 318 -13.10 1.29 13.49
N VAL A 319 -13.35 0.56 12.40
CA VAL A 319 -12.76 -0.76 12.14
C VAL A 319 -11.33 -0.60 11.62
N ALA A 320 -11.10 0.32 10.68
CA ALA A 320 -9.78 0.57 10.08
C ALA A 320 -8.69 0.84 11.11
N ARG A 321 -9.02 1.50 12.22
CA ARG A 321 -8.07 1.80 13.31
C ARG A 321 -7.42 0.55 13.92
N PHE A 322 -8.06 -0.60 13.79
CA PHE A 322 -7.57 -1.87 14.34
C PHE A 322 -7.11 -2.87 13.27
N ILE A 323 -7.17 -2.51 11.99
CA ILE A 323 -6.60 -3.32 10.91
C ILE A 323 -5.10 -3.07 10.86
N ASP A 324 -4.33 -4.16 10.86
CA ASP A 324 -2.91 -4.14 10.56
C ASP A 324 -2.69 -4.30 9.05
N ILE A 325 -1.96 -3.35 8.48
CA ILE A 325 -1.36 -3.45 7.14
C ILE A 325 0.09 -3.82 7.31
N LYS A 326 0.61 -4.62 6.39
CA LYS A 326 2.01 -5.03 6.39
C LYS A 326 2.65 -4.96 5.02
N LEU A 327 3.98 -4.91 5.07
CA LEU A 327 4.87 -5.35 3.99
C LEU A 327 5.98 -6.21 4.60
N THR A 328 6.57 -7.07 3.78
CA THR A 328 7.70 -7.90 4.21
C THR A 328 8.92 -7.62 3.35
N GLY A 329 10.01 -7.19 4.01
CA GLY A 329 11.33 -7.05 3.42
C GLY A 329 12.19 -8.30 3.60
N ILE A 330 13.21 -8.42 2.77
CA ILE A 330 14.29 -9.40 2.88
C ILE A 330 15.59 -8.65 3.11
N VAL A 331 16.38 -9.10 4.09
CA VAL A 331 17.73 -8.60 4.34
C VAL A 331 18.73 -9.74 4.31
N CYS A 332 19.89 -9.51 3.69
CA CYS A 332 20.93 -10.52 3.53
C CYS A 332 22.33 -9.88 3.52
N ARG A 333 23.38 -10.71 3.41
CA ARG A 333 24.77 -10.25 3.23
C ARG A 333 25.22 -9.25 4.29
N LYS A 334 24.98 -9.58 5.57
CA LYS A 334 25.30 -8.70 6.70
C LYS A 334 26.78 -8.30 6.67
N GLY A 335 27.05 -7.00 6.74
CA GLY A 335 28.42 -6.48 6.82
C GLY A 335 29.11 -6.32 5.46
N GLU A 336 28.49 -6.76 4.37
CA GLU A 336 29.11 -6.72 3.03
C GLU A 336 28.89 -5.37 2.33
N ALA A 337 27.85 -4.61 2.70
CA ALA A 337 27.62 -3.30 2.11
C ALA A 337 28.67 -2.28 2.56
N ASP A 338 29.09 -1.42 1.64
CA ASP A 338 30.11 -0.39 1.86
C ASP A 338 29.59 0.96 1.36
N ASN A 339 28.77 1.59 2.21
CA ASN A 339 28.12 2.87 1.96
C ASN A 339 28.67 3.94 2.88
N VAL A 340 28.84 5.13 2.31
CA VAL A 340 29.25 6.33 3.03
C VAL A 340 28.01 7.11 3.47
N GLN A 341 28.16 7.95 4.50
CA GLN A 341 27.09 8.83 4.92
C GLN A 341 27.00 10.04 3.99
N HIS A 342 25.79 10.42 3.62
CA HIS A 342 25.47 11.55 2.75
C HIS A 342 24.78 12.65 3.56
N GLN A 343 25.13 13.90 3.28
CA GLN A 343 24.38 15.04 3.82
C GLN A 343 22.92 14.98 3.33
N CYS A 344 22.01 15.63 4.03
CA CYS A 344 20.70 15.90 3.44
C CYS A 344 20.88 16.67 2.12
N PRO A 345 20.12 16.36 1.06
CA PRO A 345 20.11 17.17 -0.14
C PRO A 345 19.91 18.63 0.28
N GLY A 346 20.85 19.49 -0.13
CA GLY A 346 20.71 20.92 0.15
C GLY A 346 19.39 21.40 -0.44
N ASN A 347 18.69 22.27 0.28
CA ASN A 347 17.40 22.83 -0.13
C ASN A 347 17.59 23.78 -1.34
N THR A 348 18.06 23.26 -2.48
CA THR A 348 17.90 23.93 -3.76
C THR A 348 16.45 23.74 -4.14
N ALA A 349 15.63 24.76 -3.83
CA ALA A 349 14.32 24.93 -4.40
C ALA A 349 14.42 24.94 -5.94
N ALA A 350 14.43 23.75 -6.56
CA ALA A 350 14.34 23.51 -7.99
C ALA A 350 14.30 22.00 -8.33
N VAL A 351 13.43 21.20 -7.69
CA VAL A 351 12.94 19.96 -8.32
C VAL A 351 11.46 19.69 -7.93
N ALA A 352 10.64 20.72 -7.94
CA ALA A 352 9.19 20.54 -8.02
C ALA A 352 8.82 20.40 -9.50
N GLU A 353 8.99 19.18 -10.06
CA GLU A 353 8.31 18.65 -11.26
C GLU A 353 9.04 17.39 -11.77
N MET A 354 9.04 16.29 -11.01
CA MET A 354 9.14 14.94 -11.58
C MET A 354 8.28 13.96 -10.77
N MET A 355 7.00 14.29 -10.56
CA MET A 355 6.00 13.23 -10.51
C MET A 355 5.89 12.69 -11.94
N ILE A 356 6.51 11.54 -12.19
CA ILE A 356 6.39 10.84 -13.47
C ILE A 356 4.92 10.45 -13.62
N HIS A 357 4.18 11.25 -14.40
CA HIS A 357 2.84 10.92 -14.86
C HIS A 357 2.90 9.68 -15.76
N PRO A 358 1.97 8.72 -15.60
CA PRO A 358 1.92 7.51 -16.43
C PRO A 358 1.30 7.78 -17.82
N THR A 359 1.84 8.73 -18.59
CA THR A 359 1.35 9.02 -19.96
C THR A 359 2.39 9.05 -21.07
N ASP A 360 3.69 8.87 -20.81
CA ASP A 360 4.70 8.85 -21.88
C ASP A 360 5.15 7.43 -22.28
N MET A 361 4.20 6.62 -22.74
CA MET A 361 4.48 5.32 -23.37
C MET A 361 3.85 5.17 -24.77
N GLN A 362 3.72 6.26 -25.56
CA GLN A 362 3.20 6.16 -26.94
C GLN A 362 3.82 7.04 -28.03
N ARG A 363 5.05 7.56 -27.88
CA ARG A 363 5.74 8.24 -29.00
C ARG A 363 7.17 7.78 -29.19
N SER A 364 7.32 6.53 -29.66
CA SER A 364 8.57 6.06 -30.27
C SER A 364 8.29 4.98 -31.34
N ARG A 365 7.37 5.27 -32.28
CA ARG A 365 7.29 4.58 -33.58
C ARG A 365 6.72 5.55 -34.62
N ARG A 366 7.58 6.43 -35.14
CA ARG A 366 7.50 7.08 -36.46
C ARG A 366 8.78 7.89 -36.68
N ASN A 367 9.78 7.21 -37.21
CA ASN A 367 10.55 7.61 -38.39
C ASN A 367 11.40 6.43 -38.83
#